data_AF-A0A367IJA2-F1
#
_entry.id   AF-A0A367IJA2-F1
#
_cell.length_a   1.000
_cell.length_b   1.000
_cell.length_c   1.000
_cell.angle_alpha   90.00
_cell.angle_beta   90.00
_cell.angle_gamma   90.00
#
_symmetry.space_group_name_H-M   'P 1'
#
loop_
_entity.id
_entity.type
_entity.pdbx_description
1 polymer ?
#
loop_
_entity_poly.entity_id
_entity_poly.type
_entity_poly.pdbx_seq_one_letter_code
_entity_poly.pdbx_strand_id
1 'polypeptide(L)'
;MIVKEETVQELLKGYQWDLECRATKTEDELKAYSACVASSVGEMCTRAMMYHEGKEALDVLIRYARQIGFVLQYVNIVHDIVTDSVGLGRLREETRILGDKGLKELSTKLIVQANEMMRLA
;
A
#
# COMPACT_ATOMS: atom_id res chain seq x y z
N MET A 1 -12.64 -17.53 12.71
CA MET A 1 -12.55 -16.97 11.35
C MET A 1 -11.08 -16.99 10.94
N ILE A 2 -10.76 -17.42 9.71
CA ILE A 2 -9.37 -17.49 9.20
C ILE A 2 -8.74 -16.10 9.17
N VAL A 3 -9.53 -15.15 8.69
CA VAL A 3 -9.22 -13.72 8.67
C VAL A 3 -9.72 -13.05 9.96
N LYS A 4 -9.02 -12.03 10.43
CA LYS A 4 -9.44 -11.20 11.57
C LYS A 4 -10.38 -10.09 11.11
N GLU A 5 -11.43 -9.83 11.89
CA GLU A 5 -12.38 -8.75 11.59
C GLU A 5 -11.67 -7.40 11.50
N GLU A 6 -10.71 -7.15 12.40
CA GLU A 6 -9.97 -5.89 12.45
C GLU A 6 -9.19 -5.65 11.15
N THR A 7 -8.62 -6.70 10.56
CA THR A 7 -7.89 -6.61 9.28
C THR A 7 -8.82 -6.32 8.11
N VAL A 8 -10.06 -6.86 8.14
CA VAL A 8 -11.08 -6.54 7.13
C VAL A 8 -11.54 -5.09 7.28
N GLN A 9 -11.77 -4.62 8.51
CA GLN A 9 -12.13 -3.23 8.77
C GLN A 9 -11.01 -2.26 8.34
N GLU A 10 -9.74 -2.66 8.52
CA GLU A 10 -8.58 -1.90 8.02
C GLU A 10 -8.63 -1.75 6.49
N LEU A 11 -8.93 -2.82 5.75
CA LEU A 11 -9.11 -2.76 4.29
C LEU A 11 -10.30 -1.87 3.89
N LEU A 12 -11.45 -2.05 4.53
CA LEU A 12 -12.65 -1.27 4.22
C LEU A 12 -12.46 0.23 4.47
N LYS A 13 -11.64 0.60 5.47
CA LYS A 13 -11.24 2.00 5.67
C LYS A 13 -10.45 2.56 4.49
N GLY A 14 -9.59 1.75 3.87
CA GLY A 14 -8.90 2.13 2.64
C GLY A 14 -9.86 2.34 1.47
N TYR A 15 -10.87 1.47 1.33
CA TYR A 15 -11.89 1.62 0.28
C TYR A 15 -12.81 2.82 0.52
N GLN A 16 -13.14 3.13 1.77
CA GLN A 16 -13.85 4.36 2.12
C GLN A 16 -13.04 5.59 1.69
N TRP A 17 -11.72 5.57 1.90
CA TRP A 17 -10.81 6.62 1.44
C TRP A 17 -10.87 6.79 -0.09
N ASP A 18 -10.90 5.69 -0.85
CA ASP A 18 -11.06 5.71 -2.31
C ASP A 18 -12.41 6.30 -2.73
N LEU A 19 -13.52 5.92 -2.06
CA LEU A 19 -14.87 6.41 -2.36
C LEU A 19 -15.02 7.91 -2.09
N GLU A 20 -14.28 8.44 -1.12
CA GLU A 20 -14.23 9.87 -0.80
C GLU A 20 -13.36 10.68 -1.77
N CYS A 21 -12.69 10.02 -2.73
CA CYS A 21 -11.70 10.63 -3.62
C CYS A 21 -10.65 11.45 -2.85
N ARG A 22 -10.29 11.00 -1.64
CA ARG A 22 -9.39 11.76 -0.77
C ARG A 22 -7.94 11.53 -1.20
N ALA A 23 -7.29 12.58 -1.70
CA ALA A 23 -5.86 12.52 -2.03
C ALA A 23 -4.97 12.35 -0.78
N THR A 24 -3.90 11.56 -0.90
CA THR A 24 -2.84 11.45 0.12
C THR A 24 -1.84 12.61 0.01
N LYS A 25 -1.85 13.53 0.96
CA LYS A 25 -1.06 14.79 0.94
C LYS A 25 0.24 14.72 1.71
N THR A 26 0.44 13.68 2.50
CA THR A 26 1.70 13.48 3.23
C THR A 26 2.21 12.08 3.00
N GLU A 27 3.50 11.87 3.27
CA GLU A 27 4.05 10.52 3.28
C GLU A 27 3.30 9.64 4.28
N ASP A 28 3.02 10.14 5.49
CA ASP A 28 2.32 9.36 6.51
C ASP A 28 0.88 8.99 6.10
N GLU A 29 0.17 9.86 5.39
CA GLU A 29 -1.12 9.53 4.79
C GLU A 29 -0.99 8.44 3.72
N LEU A 30 0.06 8.50 2.89
CA LEU A 30 0.35 7.46 1.90
C LEU A 30 0.69 6.13 2.57
N LYS A 31 1.44 6.16 3.69
CA LYS A 31 1.73 4.98 4.49
C LYS A 31 0.45 4.39 5.09
N ALA A 32 -0.39 5.24 5.69
CA ALA A 32 -1.65 4.81 6.29
C ALA A 32 -2.60 4.20 5.27
N TYR A 33 -2.73 4.83 4.09
CA TYR A 33 -3.51 4.30 2.98
C TYR A 33 -2.96 2.95 2.51
N SER A 34 -1.66 2.84 2.28
CA SER A 34 -1.01 1.60 1.83
C SER A 34 -1.15 0.46 2.85
N ALA A 35 -1.10 0.78 4.14
CA ALA A 35 -1.37 -0.19 5.21
C ALA A 35 -2.81 -0.73 5.11
N CYS A 36 -3.77 0.15 4.85
CA CYS A 36 -5.17 -0.22 4.66
C CYS A 36 -5.38 -1.10 3.44
N VAL A 37 -4.93 -0.69 2.25
CA VAL A 37 -5.32 -1.38 1.00
C VAL A 37 -4.43 -2.55 0.61
N ALA A 38 -3.22 -2.67 1.18
CA ALA A 38 -2.26 -3.69 0.78
C ALA A 38 -1.61 -4.47 1.93
N SER A 39 -1.15 -3.80 3.00
CA SER A 39 -0.58 -4.53 4.14
C SER A 39 -1.62 -5.42 4.83
N SER A 40 -2.84 -4.92 4.99
CA SER A 40 -3.96 -5.70 5.53
C SER A 40 -4.20 -6.97 4.71
N VAL A 41 -4.16 -6.87 3.38
CA VAL A 41 -4.32 -8.00 2.45
C VAL A 41 -3.18 -9.01 2.61
N GLY A 42 -1.94 -8.53 2.73
CA GLY A 42 -0.79 -9.38 3.03
C GLY A 42 -1.00 -10.22 4.30
N GLU A 43 -1.45 -9.59 5.38
CA GLU A 43 -1.80 -10.31 6.61
C GLU A 43 -2.93 -11.33 6.41
N MET A 44 -4.02 -10.95 5.73
CA MET A 44 -5.14 -11.87 5.49
C MET A 44 -4.72 -13.10 4.68
N CYS A 45 -3.94 -12.89 3.63
CA CYS A 45 -3.38 -13.95 2.80
C CYS A 45 -2.48 -14.89 3.63
N THR A 46 -1.58 -14.35 4.45
CA THR A 46 -0.71 -15.16 5.31
C THR A 46 -1.51 -15.96 6.33
N ARG A 47 -2.53 -15.38 6.95
CA ARG A 47 -3.41 -16.11 7.88
C ARG A 47 -4.15 -17.26 7.19
N ALA A 48 -4.58 -17.06 5.94
CA ALA A 48 -5.22 -18.11 5.15
C ALA A 48 -4.25 -19.24 4.79
N MET A 49 -3.05 -18.90 4.33
CA MET A 49 -2.01 -19.89 3.99
C MET A 49 -1.54 -20.70 5.21
N MET A 50 -1.40 -20.04 6.37
CA MET A 50 -0.94 -20.67 7.60
C MET A 50 -2.06 -21.28 8.44
N TYR A 51 -3.29 -21.38 7.93
CA TYR A 51 -4.44 -21.81 8.74
C TYR A 51 -4.29 -23.21 9.34
N HIS A 52 -3.62 -24.12 8.62
CA HIS A 52 -3.35 -25.49 9.07
C HIS A 52 -1.96 -25.66 9.68
N GLU A 53 -1.12 -24.64 9.60
CA GLU A 53 0.25 -24.65 10.10
C GLU A 53 0.30 -24.16 11.56
N GLY A 54 1.32 -24.60 12.30
CA GLY A 54 1.53 -24.17 13.68
C GLY A 54 1.68 -22.64 13.83
N LYS A 55 1.32 -22.11 15.00
CA LYS A 55 1.34 -20.66 15.26
C LYS A 55 2.74 -20.09 15.56
N GLU A 56 3.76 -20.93 15.68
CA GLU A 56 5.08 -20.57 16.21
C GLU A 56 5.79 -19.49 15.39
N ALA A 57 5.56 -19.43 14.08
CA ALA A 57 6.12 -18.40 13.19
C ALA A 57 5.08 -17.37 12.68
N LEU A 58 3.80 -17.51 13.05
CA LEU A 58 2.71 -16.77 12.42
C LEU A 58 2.86 -15.25 12.59
N ASP A 59 3.25 -14.79 13.78
CA ASP A 59 3.41 -13.35 14.04
C ASP A 59 4.58 -12.75 13.25
N VAL A 60 5.67 -13.50 13.07
CA VAL A 60 6.82 -13.08 12.26
C VAL A 60 6.41 -12.99 10.79
N LEU A 61 5.75 -14.03 10.28
CA LEU A 61 5.29 -14.08 8.89
C LEU A 61 4.27 -12.98 8.58
N ILE A 62 3.35 -12.68 9.52
CA ILE A 62 2.42 -11.57 9.36
C ILE A 62 3.15 -10.24 9.27
N ARG A 63 4.17 -10.00 10.11
CA ARG A 63 4.96 -8.75 10.01
C ARG A 63 5.61 -8.60 8.63
N TYR A 64 6.24 -9.66 8.13
CA TYR A 64 6.85 -9.64 6.79
C TYR A 64 5.81 -9.48 5.69
N ALA A 65 4.67 -10.16 5.79
CA ALA A 65 3.60 -10.04 4.81
C ALA A 65 3.02 -8.62 4.74
N ARG A 66 2.86 -7.96 5.90
CA ARG A 66 2.43 -6.55 5.96
C ARG A 66 3.45 -5.62 5.30
N GLN A 67 4.75 -5.85 5.51
CA GLN A 67 5.83 -5.09 4.87
C GLN A 67 5.86 -5.30 3.34
N ILE A 68 5.74 -6.54 2.88
CA ILE A 68 5.70 -6.86 1.45
C ILE A 68 4.46 -6.23 0.81
N GLY A 69 3.29 -6.33 1.43
CA GLY A 69 2.08 -5.67 0.94
C GLY A 69 2.26 -4.16 0.77
N PHE A 70 2.95 -3.52 1.73
CA PHE A 70 3.29 -2.11 1.65
C PHE A 70 4.17 -1.78 0.43
N VAL A 71 5.25 -2.54 0.22
CA VAL A 71 6.17 -2.36 -0.90
C VAL A 71 5.46 -2.57 -2.24
N LEU A 72 4.63 -3.61 -2.35
CA LEU A 72 3.85 -3.88 -3.55
C LEU A 72 2.90 -2.72 -3.87
N GLN A 73 2.32 -2.07 -2.87
CA GLN A 73 1.47 -0.89 -3.11
C GLN A 73 2.25 0.29 -3.69
N TYR A 74 3.48 0.52 -3.22
CA TYR A 74 4.33 1.57 -3.78
C TYR A 74 4.72 1.26 -5.23
N VAL A 75 5.01 -0.01 -5.54
CA VAL A 75 5.26 -0.45 -6.92
C VAL A 75 4.03 -0.23 -7.79
N ASN A 76 2.83 -0.58 -7.31
CA ASN A 76 1.58 -0.35 -8.03
C ASN A 76 1.38 1.14 -8.32
N ILE A 77 1.57 2.01 -7.32
CA ILE A 77 1.43 3.46 -7.49
C ILE A 77 2.43 4.02 -8.50
N VAL A 78 3.69 3.58 -8.47
CA VAL A 78 4.71 4.03 -9.43
C VAL A 78 4.36 3.56 -10.84
N HIS A 79 3.92 2.31 -10.98
CA HIS A 79 3.53 1.74 -12.26
C HIS A 79 2.33 2.50 -12.85
N ASP A 80 1.36 2.85 -12.02
CA ASP A 80 0.10 3.45 -12.45
C ASP A 80 0.12 5.00 -12.41
N ILE A 81 1.24 5.62 -12.04
CA ILE A 81 1.32 7.08 -11.84
C ILE A 81 0.94 7.90 -13.08
N VAL A 82 1.24 7.37 -14.26
CA VAL A 82 0.90 8.01 -15.54
C VAL A 82 -0.58 7.80 -15.87
N THR A 83 -1.11 6.59 -15.68
CA THR A 83 -2.52 6.29 -15.96
C THR A 83 -3.46 6.98 -14.96
N ASP A 84 -3.06 7.06 -13.70
CA ASP A 84 -3.84 7.69 -12.62
C ASP A 84 -3.84 9.21 -12.71
N SER A 85 -2.75 9.82 -13.23
CA SER A 85 -2.70 11.27 -13.46
C SER A 85 -3.61 11.74 -14.59
N VAL A 86 -3.86 10.87 -15.57
CA VAL A 86 -4.68 11.20 -16.75
C VAL A 86 -6.14 10.75 -16.59
N GLY A 87 -6.41 9.68 -15.82
CA GLY A 87 -7.69 8.99 -15.85
C GLY A 87 -8.59 9.05 -14.61
N LEU A 88 -8.06 9.17 -13.39
CA LEU A 88 -8.83 8.76 -12.19
C LEU A 88 -8.90 9.75 -11.02
N GLY A 89 -8.22 10.90 -11.06
CA GLY A 89 -8.31 11.90 -9.98
C GLY A 89 -7.82 11.42 -8.61
N ARG A 90 -7.11 10.28 -8.56
CA ARG A 90 -6.59 9.63 -7.35
C ARG A 90 -5.27 10.22 -6.86
N LEU A 91 -4.55 10.91 -7.74
CA LEU A 91 -3.31 11.58 -7.40
C LEU A 91 -3.55 12.96 -6.79
N ARG A 92 -2.56 13.45 -6.02
CA ARG A 92 -2.54 14.83 -5.51
C ARG A 92 -2.75 15.79 -6.68
N GLU A 93 -3.51 16.87 -6.50
CA GLU A 93 -3.73 17.88 -7.57
C GLU A 93 -2.40 18.37 -8.17
N GLU A 94 -1.35 18.42 -7.34
CA GLU A 94 0.04 18.74 -7.69
C GLU A 94 0.64 17.82 -8.76
N THR A 95 0.25 16.54 -8.78
CA THR A 95 0.72 15.51 -9.72
C THR A 95 0.05 15.62 -11.08
N ARG A 96 -1.19 16.13 -11.14
CA ARG A 96 -1.98 16.28 -12.36
C ARG A 96 -1.38 17.31 -13.32
N ILE A 97 -0.54 18.19 -12.81
CA ILE A 97 0.17 19.25 -13.55
C ILE A 97 1.66 18.95 -13.74
N LEU A 98 2.16 17.79 -13.29
CA LEU A 98 3.55 17.42 -13.53
C LEU A 98 3.74 16.99 -14.98
N GLY A 99 4.65 17.65 -15.70
CA GLY A 99 5.19 17.11 -16.94
C GLY A 99 6.05 15.86 -16.69
N ASP A 100 6.46 15.18 -17.77
CA ASP A 100 7.22 13.91 -17.73
C ASP A 100 8.39 13.90 -16.74
N LYS A 101 9.12 15.02 -16.64
CA LYS A 101 10.24 15.16 -15.70
C LYS A 101 9.80 15.04 -14.24
N GLY A 102 8.69 15.68 -13.87
CA GLY A 102 8.14 15.64 -12.51
C GLY A 102 7.62 14.26 -12.14
N LEU A 103 6.97 13.57 -13.07
CA LEU A 103 6.52 12.18 -12.89
C LEU A 103 7.70 11.23 -12.68
N LYS A 104 8.80 11.42 -13.42
CA LYS A 104 10.03 10.63 -13.25
C LYS A 104 10.71 10.86 -11.90
N GLU A 105 10.76 12.10 -11.43
CA GLU A 105 11.30 12.44 -10.11
C GLU A 105 10.46 11.83 -8.98
N LEU A 106 9.13 11.89 -9.09
CA LEU A 106 8.22 11.28 -8.12
C LEU A 106 8.34 9.75 -8.10
N SER A 107 8.40 9.13 -9.28
CA SER A 107 8.62 7.68 -9.42
C SER A 107 9.94 7.26 -8.75
N THR A 108 11.00 8.03 -8.95
CA THR A 108 12.31 7.76 -8.34
C THR A 108 12.24 7.83 -6.81
N LYS A 109 11.55 8.84 -6.25
CA LYS A 109 11.36 8.97 -4.78
C LYS A 109 10.61 7.78 -4.19
N LEU A 110 9.53 7.35 -4.83
CA LEU A 110 8.73 6.20 -4.38
C LEU A 110 9.54 4.89 -4.44
N ILE A 111 10.35 4.69 -5.48
CA ILE A 111 11.26 3.54 -5.60
C ILE A 111 12.31 3.55 -4.48
N VAL A 112 12.90 4.70 -4.16
CA VAL A 112 13.86 4.83 -3.06
C VAL A 112 13.20 4.48 -1.72
N GLN A 113 12.00 5.00 -1.46
CA GLN A 113 11.24 4.68 -0.25
C GLN A 113 10.92 3.19 -0.14
N ALA A 114 10.43 2.57 -1.22
CA ALA A 114 10.20 1.12 -1.29
C ALA A 114 11.47 0.32 -0.93
N ASN A 115 12.63 0.73 -1.46
CA ASN A 115 13.91 0.10 -1.17
C ASN A 115 14.38 0.30 0.28
N GLU A 116 14.20 1.49 0.87
CA GLU A 116 14.56 1.76 2.26
C GLU A 116 13.76 0.88 3.23
N MET A 117 12.47 0.70 2.97
CA MET A 117 11.61 -0.13 3.82
C MET A 117 11.94 -1.62 3.73
N MET A 118 12.37 -2.12 2.56
CA MET A 118 12.86 -3.49 2.43
C MET A 118 14.17 -3.73 3.21
N ARG A 119 14.98 -2.69 3.45
CA ARG A 119 16.26 -2.81 4.19
C ARG A 119 16.09 -2.80 5.71
N LEU A 120 14.91 -2.42 6.21
CA LEU A 120 14.60 -2.38 7.64
C LEU A 120 13.83 -3.63 8.12
N ALA A 121 13.70 -4.64 7.25
CA ALA A 121 13.05 -5.94 7.50
C ALA A 121 14.09 -7.03 7.79
#